data_AF-A0A7L4P4Q4-F1
#
_entry.id   AF-A0A7L4P4Q4-F1
#
_cell.length_a   1.000
_cell.length_b   1.000
_cell.length_c   1.000
_cell.angle_alpha   90.00
_cell.angle_beta   90.00
_cell.angle_gamma   90.00
#
_symmetry.space_group_name_H-M   'P 1'
#
loop_
_entity.id
_entity.type
_entity.pdbx_description
1 polymer ?
#
loop_
_entity_poly.entity_id
_entity_poly.type
_entity_poly.pdbx_seq_one_letter_code
_entity_poly.pdbx_strand_id
1 'polypeptide(L)'
;MKILIITAELASSLVKAASLKSHHDVGVHVVETPIAAFLTPKRIIRELQKIPEQELQSVDMIITPGLIRKDVSPVYEEMGIPTYKGSTDASDLDIVLEMVDKLDLS
;
A
#
# COMPACT_ATOMS: atom_id res chain seq x y z
N MET A 1 13.51 -4.18 0.87
CA MET A 1 12.77 -2.99 0.46
C MET A 1 11.90 -2.52 1.61
N LYS A 2 11.62 -1.22 1.70
CA LYS A 2 10.63 -0.64 2.58
C LYS A 2 9.33 -0.40 1.83
N ILE A 3 8.29 -1.14 2.18
CA ILE A 3 7.00 -1.16 1.49
C ILE A 3 5.96 -0.51 2.40
N LEU A 4 5.18 0.43 1.86
CA LEU A 4 4.04 1.01 2.57
C LEU A 4 2.73 0.50 1.98
N ILE A 5 1.96 -0.23 2.78
CA ILE A 5 0.65 -0.74 2.38
C ILE A 5 -0.43 0.22 2.89
N ILE A 6 -1.32 0.64 2.00
CA ILE A 6 -2.50 1.44 2.35
C ILE A 6 -3.70 0.52 2.51
N THR A 7 -4.39 0.59 3.64
CA THR A 7 -5.59 -0.21 3.92
C THR A 7 -6.64 0.59 4.70
N ALA A 8 -7.72 -0.08 5.07
CA ALA A 8 -8.84 0.46 5.86
C ALA A 8 -9.06 -0.37 7.12
N GLU A 9 -9.96 0.09 7.99
CA GLU A 9 -10.15 -0.45 9.34
C GLU A 9 -10.45 -1.96 9.35
N LEU A 10 -11.41 -2.42 8.54
CA LEU A 10 -11.85 -3.83 8.57
C LEU A 10 -10.77 -4.82 8.12
N ALA A 11 -9.89 -4.41 7.21
CA ALA A 11 -8.81 -5.26 6.72
C ALA A 11 -7.50 -5.09 7.51
N SER A 12 -7.42 -4.09 8.39
CA SER A 12 -6.16 -3.67 9.04
C SER A 12 -5.47 -4.79 9.82
N SER A 13 -6.22 -5.57 10.60
CA SER A 13 -5.67 -6.68 11.40
C SER A 13 -5.08 -7.77 10.52
N LEU A 14 -5.77 -8.12 9.43
CA LEU A 14 -5.30 -9.16 8.49
C LEU A 14 -4.05 -8.70 7.73
N VAL A 15 -4.06 -7.46 7.22
CA VAL A 15 -2.92 -6.87 6.50
C VAL A 15 -1.69 -6.75 7.41
N LYS A 16 -1.86 -6.30 8.66
CA LYS A 16 -0.76 -6.25 9.65
C LYS A 16 -0.22 -7.64 9.99
N ALA A 17 -1.09 -8.64 10.12
CA ALA A 17 -0.64 -10.00 10.39
C ALA A 17 0.14 -10.59 9.20
N ALA A 18 -0.27 -10.31 7.97
CA ALA A 18 0.44 -10.71 6.77
C ALA A 18 1.78 -9.96 6.61
N SER A 19 1.81 -8.66 6.91
CA SER A 19 3.02 -7.85 6.80
C SER A 19 4.15 -8.33 7.72
N LEU A 20 3.82 -8.84 8.91
CA LEU A 20 4.79 -9.38 9.87
C LEU A 20 5.46 -10.68 9.43
N LYS A 21 4.89 -11.39 8.44
CA LYS A 21 5.47 -12.63 7.90
C LYS A 21 6.49 -12.37 6.79
N SER A 22 6.51 -11.16 6.25
CA SER A 22 7.38 -10.78 5.15
C SER A 22 8.82 -10.58 5.62
N HIS A 23 9.78 -10.86 4.72
CA HIS A 23 11.19 -10.51 4.92
C HIS A 23 11.51 -9.03 4.61
N HIS A 24 10.52 -8.27 4.16
CA HIS A 24 10.63 -6.84 3.89
C HIS A 24 10.28 -5.97 5.11
N ASP A 25 10.74 -4.72 5.09
CA ASP A 25 10.27 -3.71 6.05
C ASP A 25 8.91 -3.20 5.57
N VAL A 26 7.82 -3.74 6.13
CA VAL A 26 6.46 -3.44 5.66
C VAL A 26 5.72 -2.58 6.68
N GLY A 27 5.49 -1.32 6.32
CA GLY A 27 4.59 -0.41 7.01
C GLY A 27 3.15 -0.57 6.57
N VAL A 28 2.20 -0.40 7.48
CA VAL A 28 0.75 -0.44 7.18
C VAL A 28 0.09 0.86 7.62
N HIS A 29 -0.32 1.67 6.65
CA HIS A 29 -1.11 2.89 6.88
C HIS A 29 -2.60 2.57 6.81
N VAL A 30 -3.30 2.74 7.93
CA VAL A 30 -4.74 2.50 8.03
C VAL A 30 -5.47 3.82 7.88
N VAL A 31 -6.25 3.96 6.80
CA VAL A 31 -7.09 5.13 6.59
C VAL A 31 -8.39 4.98 7.39
N GLU A 32 -8.84 6.06 8.01
CA GLU A 32 -10.09 6.15 8.79
C GLU A 32 -11.32 6.02 7.88
N THR A 33 -11.58 4.80 7.46
CA THR A 33 -12.74 4.39 6.68
C THR A 33 -12.97 2.90 6.91
N PRO A 34 -14.23 2.42 6.86
CA PRO A 34 -14.49 1.00 7.10
C PRO A 34 -13.86 0.07 6.06
N ILE A 35 -13.96 0.41 4.77
CA ILE A 35 -13.63 -0.50 3.66
C ILE A 35 -12.64 0.14 2.70
N ALA A 36 -11.60 -0.60 2.34
CA ALA A 36 -10.50 -0.14 1.49
C ALA A 36 -10.94 0.22 0.05
N ALA A 37 -11.96 -0.45 -0.47
CA ALA A 37 -12.55 -0.16 -1.79
C ALA A 37 -13.20 1.23 -1.91
N PHE A 38 -13.45 1.94 -0.79
CA PHE A 38 -13.93 3.31 -0.80
C PHE A 38 -12.81 4.35 -0.94
N LEU A 39 -11.56 3.91 -0.90
CA LEU A 39 -10.43 4.80 -1.14
C LEU A 39 -10.40 5.25 -2.61
N THR A 40 -9.92 6.48 -2.78
CA THR A 40 -9.67 7.08 -4.09
C THR A 40 -8.22 7.55 -4.13
N PRO A 41 -7.61 7.67 -5.32
CA PRO A 41 -6.24 8.19 -5.43
C PRO A 41 -6.05 9.53 -4.70
N LYS A 42 -7.01 10.46 -4.85
CA LYS A 42 -6.99 11.74 -4.13
C LYS A 42 -7.01 11.60 -2.61
N ARG A 43 -7.78 10.63 -2.09
CA ARG A 43 -7.82 10.37 -0.64
C ARG A 43 -6.49 9.78 -0.18
N ILE A 44 -5.92 8.84 -0.94
CA ILE A 44 -4.62 8.24 -0.62
C ILE A 44 -3.53 9.30 -0.57
N ILE A 45 -3.43 10.17 -1.59
CA ILE A 45 -2.49 11.29 -1.62
C ILE A 45 -2.60 12.14 -0.36
N ARG A 46 -3.82 12.55 0.01
CA ARG A 46 -4.06 13.34 1.23
C ARG A 46 -3.65 12.64 2.51
N GLU A 47 -3.81 11.32 2.57
CA GLU A 47 -3.36 10.54 3.73
C GLU A 47 -1.84 10.43 3.78
N LEU A 48 -1.19 10.20 2.64
CA LEU A 48 0.27 10.16 2.52
C LEU A 48 0.89 11.51 2.90
N GLN A 49 0.32 12.63 2.47
CA GLN A 49 0.80 13.98 2.81
C GLN A 49 0.73 14.31 4.32
N LYS A 50 0.03 13.50 5.13
CA LYS A 50 0.05 13.62 6.60
C LYS A 50 1.22 12.89 7.25
N ILE A 51 1.85 11.96 6.53
CA ILE A 51 3.01 11.22 7.00
C ILE A 51 4.23 12.13 6.90
N PRO A 52 5.13 12.15 7.91
CA PRO A 52 6.36 12.94 7.84
C PRO A 52 7.16 12.63 6.58
N GLU A 53 7.66 13.67 5.91
CA GLU A 53 8.37 13.52 4.64
C GLU A 53 9.58 12.59 4.76
N GLN A 54 10.31 12.66 5.87
CA GLN A 54 11.48 11.80 6.13
C GLN A 54 11.11 10.32 6.20
N GLU A 55 9.90 10.00 6.67
CA GLU A 55 9.41 8.63 6.69
C GLU A 55 9.08 8.16 5.27
N LEU A 56 8.43 9.01 4.46
CA LEU A 56 8.10 8.72 3.07
C LEU A 56 9.32 8.59 2.16
N GLN A 57 10.35 9.41 2.37
CA GLN A 57 11.60 9.34 1.57
C GLN A 57 12.32 7.99 1.71
N SER A 58 12.08 7.27 2.81
CA SER A 58 12.63 5.93 3.02
C SER A 58 11.79 4.81 2.39
N VAL A 59 10.59 5.11 1.87
CA VAL A 59 9.69 4.13 1.28
C VAL A 59 10.06 3.89 -0.18
N ASP A 60 10.37 2.64 -0.52
CA ASP A 60 10.72 2.23 -1.88
C ASP A 60 9.48 2.04 -2.76
N MET A 61 8.34 1.66 -2.16
CA MET A 61 7.11 1.32 -2.87
C MET A 61 5.85 1.51 -2.02
N ILE A 62 4.75 1.92 -2.66
CA ILE A 62 3.41 1.94 -2.08
C ILE A 62 2.53 0.86 -2.72
N ILE A 63 1.88 0.06 -1.90
CA ILE A 63 0.84 -0.89 -2.32
C ILE A 63 -0.51 -0.36 -1.86
N THR A 64 -1.38 -0.07 -2.82
CA THR A 64 -2.75 0.38 -2.58
C THR A 64 -3.74 -0.79 -2.61
N PRO A 65 -4.97 -0.65 -2.11
CA PRO A 65 -5.98 -1.71 -2.22
C PRO A 65 -6.28 -2.10 -3.67
N GLY A 66 -6.41 -3.40 -3.95
CA GLY A 66 -6.65 -3.91 -5.31
C GLY A 66 -7.96 -3.45 -5.95
N LEU A 67 -9.02 -3.29 -5.14
CA LEU A 67 -10.37 -2.93 -5.61
C LEU A 67 -10.61 -1.42 -5.82
N ILE A 68 -9.56 -0.59 -5.80
CA ILE A 68 -9.74 0.83 -6.13
C ILE A 68 -10.22 0.95 -7.58
N ARG A 69 -11.39 1.58 -7.75
CA ARG A 69 -12.06 1.72 -9.05
C ARG A 69 -11.24 2.49 -10.08
N LYS A 70 -10.42 3.44 -9.62
CA LYS A 70 -9.61 4.31 -10.49
C LYS A 70 -8.19 3.76 -10.62
N ASP A 71 -7.50 4.23 -11.63
CA ASP A 71 -6.08 4.03 -11.76
C ASP A 71 -5.30 4.72 -10.62
N VAL A 72 -4.09 4.24 -10.31
CA VAL A 72 -3.26 4.70 -9.19
C VAL A 72 -2.04 5.53 -9.63
N SER A 73 -1.82 5.73 -10.93
CA SER A 73 -0.78 6.61 -11.47
C SER A 73 -0.80 8.02 -10.85
N PRO A 74 -1.95 8.65 -10.54
CA PRO A 74 -1.94 9.96 -9.88
C PRO A 74 -1.24 9.97 -8.52
N VAL A 75 -1.18 8.83 -7.82
CA VAL A 75 -0.45 8.72 -6.54
C VAL A 75 1.06 8.72 -6.80
N TYR A 76 1.52 7.97 -7.80
CA TYR A 76 2.93 7.99 -8.23
C TYR A 76 3.36 9.38 -8.72
N GLU A 77 2.54 10.02 -9.57
CA GLU A 77 2.83 11.34 -10.13
C GLU A 77 2.99 12.42 -9.04
N GLU A 78 2.17 12.36 -8.00
CA GLU A 78 2.19 13.35 -6.91
C GLU A 78 3.27 13.05 -5.87
N MET A 79 3.46 11.77 -5.52
CA MET A 79 4.34 11.39 -4.41
C MET A 79 5.76 11.07 -4.85
N GLY A 80 5.98 10.78 -6.14
CA GLY A 80 7.28 10.34 -6.67
C GLY A 80 7.71 8.94 -6.22
N ILE A 81 6.83 8.19 -5.55
CA ILE A 81 7.10 6.84 -5.02
C ILE A 81 6.36 5.81 -5.90
N PRO A 82 7.04 4.77 -6.42
CA PRO A 82 6.41 3.69 -7.18
C PRO A 82 5.16 3.16 -6.48
N THR A 83 4.01 3.23 -7.16
CA THR A 83 2.71 2.91 -6.57
C THR A 83 1.97 1.88 -7.40
N TYR A 84 1.55 0.80 -6.75
CA TYR A 84 0.89 -0.34 -7.41
C TYR A 84 -0.43 -0.68 -6.73
N LYS A 85 -1.32 -1.33 -7.47
CA LYS A 85 -2.50 -1.98 -6.89
C LYS A 85 -2.07 -3.32 -6.30
N GLY A 86 -2.45 -3.56 -5.05
CA GLY A 86 -2.30 -4.84 -4.39
C GLY A 86 -3.35 -5.85 -4.83
N SER A 87 -3.34 -7.02 -4.20
CA SER A 87 -4.37 -8.04 -4.37
C SER A 87 -5.75 -7.53 -3.91
N THR A 88 -6.78 -8.19 -4.42
CA THR A 88 -8.17 -7.97 -3.95
C THR A 88 -8.38 -8.58 -2.57
N ASP A 89 -7.78 -9.75 -2.32
CA ASP A 89 -7.81 -10.45 -1.05
C ASP A 89 -6.52 -10.20 -0.27
N ALA A 90 -6.64 -9.73 0.98
CA ALA A 90 -5.49 -9.50 1.84
C ALA A 90 -4.81 -10.80 2.28
N SER A 91 -5.46 -11.95 2.08
CA SER A 91 -4.88 -13.27 2.34
C SER A 91 -3.79 -13.63 1.34
N ASP A 92 -3.80 -13.06 0.14
CA ASP A 92 -2.77 -13.28 -0.89
C ASP A 92 -1.52 -12.42 -0.68
N LEU A 93 -1.55 -11.52 0.32
CA LEU A 93 -0.54 -10.50 0.50
C LEU A 93 0.83 -11.08 0.85
N ASP A 94 0.89 -12.19 1.56
CA ASP A 94 2.14 -12.88 1.89
C ASP A 94 2.87 -13.36 0.63
N ILE A 95 2.15 -14.06 -0.27
CA ILE A 95 2.65 -14.53 -1.55
C ILE A 95 3.09 -13.35 -2.43
N VAL A 96 2.27 -12.29 -2.49
CA VAL A 96 2.60 -11.09 -3.28
C VAL A 96 3.90 -10.46 -2.78
N LEU A 97 4.04 -10.27 -1.47
CA LEU A 97 5.24 -9.67 -0.89
C LEU A 97 6.50 -10.51 -1.14
N GLU A 98 6.42 -11.84 -1.10
CA GLU A 98 7.55 -12.72 -1.46
C GLU A 98 7.94 -12.65 -2.95
N MET A 99 6.99 -12.29 -3.81
CA MET A 99 7.21 -12.19 -5.25
C MET A 99 7.71 -10.82 -5.70
N VAL A 100 7.57 -9.76 -4.88
CA VAL A 100 8.00 -8.39 -5.23
C VAL A 100 9.48 -8.36 -5.64
N ASP A 101 10.36 -9.08 -4.96
CA ASP A 101 11.78 -9.18 -5.31
C ASP A 101 12.07 -9.96 -6.61
N LYS A 102 11.12 -10.81 -7.05
CA LYS A 102 11.31 -11.74 -8.17
C LYS A 102 10.65 -11.27 -9.46
N LEU A 103 9.82 -10.25 -9.38
CA LEU A 103 9.09 -9.70 -10.51
C LEU A 103 9.76 -8.41 -10.96
N ASP A 104 10.28 -8.39 -12.17
CA ASP A 104 10.52 -7.14 -12.90
C ASP A 104 9.14 -6.56 -13.21
N LEU A 105 8.66 -5.67 -12.34
CA LEU A 105 7.43 -4.91 -12.55
C LEU A 105 7.72 -3.80 -13.57
N SER A 106 7.89 -4.20 -14.84
CA SER A 106 8.13 -3.32 -15.99
C SER A 106 6.87 -2.60 -16.46
#